data_AF-A0A818DYY3-F1
#
_entry.id   AF-A0A818DYY3-F1
#
_cell.length_a   1.000
_cell.length_b   1.000
_cell.length_c   1.000
_cell.angle_alpha   90.00
_cell.angle_beta   90.00
_cell.angle_gamma   90.00
#
_symmetry.space_group_name_H-M   'P 1'
#
loop_
_entity.id
_entity.type
_entity.pdbx_description
1 polymer ?
#
loop_
_entity_poly.entity_id
_entity_poly.type
_entity_poly.pdbx_seq_one_letter_code
_entity_poly.pdbx_strand_id
1 'polypeptide(L)'
;MSISDLKLYYFNLQARGELTRLILAVAGQKYEDIRFDFNQWPEFKSKMILGQCPVLELADGTQIPQSLAIARYVAREAGLAGSNNLEAA
;
A
#
# COMPACT_ATOMS: atom_id res chain seq x y z
N MET A 1 -16.06 -4.34 5.60
CA MET A 1 -15.52 -5.17 4.50
C MET A 1 -14.29 -5.84 5.05
N SER A 2 -14.13 -7.16 4.85
CA SER A 2 -12.94 -7.84 5.34
C SER A 2 -11.74 -7.34 4.54
N ILE A 3 -10.70 -6.83 5.22
CA ILE A 3 -9.40 -6.43 4.65
C ILE A 3 -8.57 -7.67 4.22
N SER A 4 -9.24 -8.82 4.09
CA SER A 4 -8.63 -10.03 3.55
C SER A 4 -8.20 -9.76 2.12
N ASP A 5 -6.97 -10.13 1.76
CA ASP A 5 -6.44 -10.11 0.37
C ASP A 5 -5.89 -8.77 -0.16
N LEU A 6 -5.28 -7.96 0.73
CA LEU A 6 -4.47 -6.81 0.29
C LEU A 6 -3.20 -7.25 -0.44
N LYS A 7 -2.85 -6.55 -1.53
CA LYS A 7 -1.56 -6.71 -2.23
C LYS A 7 -0.84 -5.39 -2.38
N LEU A 8 0.43 -5.34 -1.99
CA LEU A 8 1.28 -4.16 -2.16
C LEU A 8 2.28 -4.42 -3.28
N TYR A 9 2.18 -3.67 -4.38
CA TYR A 9 3.12 -3.71 -5.49
C TYR A 9 4.19 -2.64 -5.31
N TYR A 10 5.45 -3.04 -5.12
CA TYR A 10 6.55 -2.09 -5.07
C TYR A 10 7.90 -2.72 -5.42
N PHE A 11 8.89 -1.87 -5.66
CA PHE A 11 10.27 -2.34 -5.76
C PHE A 11 10.72 -3.06 -4.49
N ASN A 12 11.69 -3.95 -4.64
CA ASN A 12 12.42 -4.56 -3.52
C ASN A 12 13.36 -3.54 -2.83
N LEU A 13 12.78 -2.45 -2.31
CA LEU A 13 13.44 -1.32 -1.69
C LEU A 13 12.68 -0.86 -0.45
N GLN A 14 13.41 -0.27 0.49
CA GLN A 14 12.85 0.39 1.68
C GLN A 14 12.70 1.89 1.46
N ALA A 15 11.86 2.26 0.47
CA ALA A 15 11.61 3.65 0.09
C ALA A 15 10.12 4.00 0.25
N ARG A 16 9.46 4.46 -0.82
CA ARG A 16 8.08 5.00 -0.74
C ARG A 16 7.02 3.96 -0.34
N GLY A 17 7.26 2.68 -0.57
CA GLY A 17 6.37 1.60 -0.13
C GLY A 17 6.60 1.14 1.31
N GLU A 18 7.72 1.51 1.94
CA GLU A 18 8.11 0.96 3.24
C GLU A 18 7.18 1.39 4.37
N LEU A 19 6.72 2.65 4.33
CA LEU A 19 5.79 3.16 5.33
C LEU A 19 4.51 2.30 5.40
N THR A 20 3.97 1.90 4.24
CA THR A 20 2.81 1.00 4.18
C THR A 20 3.12 -0.37 4.80
N ARG A 21 4.29 -0.95 4.51
CA ARG A 21 4.72 -2.23 5.11
C ARG A 21 4.78 -2.16 6.63
N LEU A 22 5.33 -1.08 7.17
CA LEU A 22 5.45 -0.87 8.62
C LEU A 22 4.08 -0.73 9.27
N ILE A 23 3.17 0.05 8.68
CA ILE A 23 1.80 0.21 9.22
C ILE A 23 1.07 -1.14 9.24
N LEU A 24 1.14 -1.91 8.15
CA LEU A 24 0.51 -3.23 8.08
C LEU A 24 1.13 -4.21 9.09
N ALA A 25 2.44 -4.17 9.30
CA ALA A 25 3.13 -4.98 10.30
C ALA A 25 2.69 -4.63 11.73
N VAL A 26 2.63 -3.34 12.08
CA VAL A 26 2.16 -2.87 13.40
C VAL A 26 0.69 -3.25 13.63
N ALA A 27 -0.14 -3.17 12.58
CA ALA A 27 -1.55 -3.56 12.64
C ALA A 27 -1.76 -5.08 12.74
N GLY A 28 -0.71 -5.90 12.59
CA GLY A 28 -0.84 -7.35 12.46
C GLY A 28 -1.64 -7.79 11.22
N GLN A 29 -1.79 -6.90 10.24
CA GLN A 29 -2.57 -7.13 9.03
C GLN A 29 -1.76 -7.95 8.03
N LYS A 30 -2.28 -9.12 7.65
CA LYS A 30 -1.70 -9.94 6.59
C LYS A 30 -1.96 -9.29 5.23
N TYR A 31 -0.97 -9.33 4.37
CA TYR A 31 -1.01 -8.86 2.99
C TYR A 31 0.03 -9.59 2.14
N GLU A 32 -0.13 -9.57 0.83
CA GLU A 32 0.86 -10.03 -0.13
C GLU A 32 1.80 -8.88 -0.50
N ASP A 33 3.10 -9.02 -0.23
CA ASP A 33 4.13 -8.02 -0.58
C ASP A 33 4.75 -8.40 -1.93
N ILE A 34 4.18 -7.89 -3.01
CA ILE A 34 4.63 -8.16 -4.38
C ILE A 34 5.83 -7.26 -4.69
N ARG A 35 7.01 -7.84 -4.51
CA ARG A 35 8.30 -7.19 -4.76
C ARG A 35 8.84 -7.55 -6.14
N PHE A 36 9.36 -6.56 -6.82
CA PHE A 36 10.01 -6.72 -8.12
C PHE A 36 11.26 -5.86 -8.23
N ASP A 37 12.16 -6.26 -9.13
CA ASP A 37 13.37 -5.52 -9.47
C ASP A 37 13.10 -4.51 -10.60
N PHE A 38 14.04 -3.58 -10.80
CA PHE A 38 13.92 -2.53 -11.82
C PHE A 38 13.76 -3.05 -13.25
N ASN A 39 14.34 -4.21 -13.57
CA ASN A 39 14.22 -4.87 -14.88
C ASN A 39 12.82 -5.43 -15.15
N GLN A 40 12.07 -5.78 -14.11
CA GLN A 40 10.69 -6.29 -14.19
C GLN A 40 9.67 -5.14 -14.28
N TRP A 41 10.08 -3.91 -13.96
CA TRP A 41 9.18 -2.75 -13.96
C TRP A 41 8.36 -2.54 -15.23
N PRO A 42 8.90 -2.72 -16.46
CA PRO A 42 8.10 -2.57 -17.67
C PRO A 42 6.86 -3.47 -17.71
N GLU A 43 6.93 -4.68 -17.13
CA GLU A 43 5.79 -5.61 -17.07
C GLU A 43 4.72 -5.15 -16.07
N PHE A 44 5.13 -4.64 -14.92
CA PHE A 44 4.20 -4.15 -13.90
C PHE A 44 3.61 -2.79 -14.26
N LYS A 45 4.37 -1.92 -14.93
CA LYS A 45 3.97 -0.55 -15.24
C LYS A 45 2.66 -0.47 -16.01
N SER A 46 2.44 -1.36 -16.98
CA SER A 46 1.20 -1.41 -17.76
C SER A 46 -0.03 -1.86 -16.95
N LYS A 47 0.19 -2.52 -15.80
CA LYS A 47 -0.85 -3.02 -14.89
C LYS A 47 -1.20 -2.02 -13.78
N MET A 48 -0.40 -0.96 -13.59
CA MET A 48 -0.62 0.05 -12.56
C MET A 48 -1.48 1.20 -13.08
N ILE A 49 -2.53 1.58 -12.36
CA ILE A 49 -3.53 2.59 -12.77
C ILE A 49 -2.95 3.94 -13.20
N LEU A 50 -1.82 4.38 -12.63
CA LEU A 50 -1.11 5.60 -13.02
C LEU A 50 0.27 5.34 -13.65
N GLY A 51 0.59 4.09 -13.99
CA GLY A 51 1.92 3.72 -14.51
C GLY A 51 3.06 4.05 -13.53
N GLN A 52 2.77 4.02 -12.23
CA GLN A 52 3.66 4.36 -11.11
C GLN A 52 3.51 3.32 -10.00
N CYS A 53 4.52 3.18 -9.14
CA CYS A 53 4.45 2.41 -7.91
C CYS A 53 5.01 3.24 -6.73
N PRO A 54 4.59 3.00 -5.47
CA PRO A 54 3.79 1.86 -5.01
C PRO A 54 2.29 1.96 -5.37
N VAL A 55 1.63 0.79 -5.41
CA VAL A 55 0.17 0.63 -5.53
C VAL A 55 -0.30 -0.41 -4.53
N LEU A 56 -1.37 -0.11 -3.80
CA LEU A 56 -2.11 -1.08 -2.99
C LEU A 56 -3.34 -1.55 -3.78
N GLU A 57 -3.53 -2.85 -3.91
CA GLU A 57 -4.72 -3.46 -4.50
C GLU A 57 -5.57 -4.05 -3.37
N LEU A 58 -6.86 -3.73 -3.39
CA LEU A 58 -7.87 -4.28 -2.47
C LEU A 58 -8.45 -5.58 -3.04
N ALA A 59 -9.18 -6.32 -2.20
CA ALA A 59 -9.79 -7.61 -2.57
C ALA A 59 -10.72 -7.56 -3.80
N ASP A 60 -11.36 -6.41 -4.04
CA ASP A 60 -12.24 -6.18 -5.19
C ASP A 60 -11.50 -5.75 -6.46
N GLY A 61 -10.16 -5.71 -6.42
CA GLY A 61 -9.31 -5.27 -7.51
C GLY A 61 -9.11 -3.75 -7.59
N THR A 62 -9.68 -2.97 -6.66
CA THR A 62 -9.47 -1.52 -6.60
C THR A 62 -7.99 -1.21 -6.34
N GLN A 63 -7.38 -0.41 -7.21
CA GLN A 63 -6.01 0.06 -7.05
C GLN A 63 -5.94 1.47 -6.44
N ILE A 64 -5.20 1.60 -5.35
CA ILE A 64 -4.87 2.87 -4.68
C ILE A 64 -3.41 3.22 -5.01
N PRO A 65 -3.14 4.21 -5.86
CA PRO A 65 -1.79 4.72 -6.10
C PRO A 65 -1.39 5.75 -5.02
N GLN A 66 -0.16 6.28 -5.13
CA GLN A 66 0.42 7.31 -4.25
C GLN A 66 0.72 6.83 -2.82
N SER A 67 2.01 6.61 -2.54
CA SER A 67 2.54 6.13 -1.25
C SER A 67 1.86 6.70 0.02
N LEU A 68 1.71 8.01 0.14
CA LEU A 68 1.12 8.62 1.33
C LEU A 68 -0.41 8.48 1.39
N ALA A 69 -1.09 8.39 0.25
CA ALA A 69 -2.52 8.10 0.23
C ALA A 69 -2.78 6.66 0.68
N ILE A 70 -1.98 5.72 0.18
CA ILE A 70 -1.97 4.32 0.62
C ILE A 70 -1.72 4.25 2.14
N ALA A 71 -0.66 4.89 2.63
CA ALA A 71 -0.30 4.89 4.05
C ALA A 71 -1.44 5.41 4.95
N ARG A 72 -2.08 6.53 4.58
CA ARG A 72 -3.22 7.07 5.33
C ARG A 72 -4.44 6.14 5.29
N TYR A 73 -4.71 5.52 4.15
CA TYR A 73 -5.78 4.55 4.01
C TYR A 73 -5.57 3.36 4.97
N VAL A 74 -4.40 2.69 4.89
CA VAL A 74 -4.12 1.53 5.76
C VAL A 74 -4.03 1.91 7.24
N ALA A 75 -3.51 3.09 7.57
CA ALA A 75 -3.48 3.57 8.94
C ALA A 75 -4.90 3.79 9.49
N ARG A 76 -5.82 4.32 8.69
CA ARG A 76 -7.21 4.52 9.10
C ARG A 76 -7.91 3.19 9.32
N GLU A 77 -7.77 2.25 8.40
CA GLU A 77 -8.33 0.90 8.53
C GLU A 77 -7.76 0.14 9.75
N ALA A 78 -6.50 0.40 10.09
CA ALA A 78 -5.84 -0.16 11.27
C ALA A 78 -6.15 0.59 12.60
N GLY A 79 -6.91 1.68 12.58
CA GLY A 79 -7.17 2.51 13.77
C GLY A 79 -5.97 3.33 14.25
N LEU A 80 -4.99 3.60 13.38
CA LEU A 80 -3.73 4.29 13.67
C LEU A 80 -3.67 5.73 13.11
N ALA A 81 -4.79 6.26 12.59
CA ALA A 81 -4.84 7.57 11.91
C ALA A 81 -5.33 8.73 12.80
N GLY A 82 -5.33 8.58 14.12
CA GLY A 82 -5.88 9.57 15.05
C GLY A 82 -7.41 9.60 15.08
N SER A 83 -7.98 10.12 16.17
CA SER A 83 -9.43 10.13 16.40
C SER A 83 -10.13 11.42 15.97
N ASN A 84 -9.36 12.48 15.69
CA ASN A 84 -9.85 13.81 15.34
C ASN A 84 -8.91 14.51 14.34
N ASN A 85 -9.33 15.67 13.84
CA ASN A 85 -8.58 16.42 12.82
C ASN A 85 -7.17 16.80 13.26
N LEU A 86 -6.95 17.09 14.55
CA LEU A 86 -5.62 17.47 15.05
C LEU A 86 -4.70 16.25 15.17
N GLU A 87 -5.22 15.13 15.65
CA GLU A 87 -4.46 13.87 15.72
C GLU A 87 -4.18 13.26 14.34
N ALA A 88 -4.99 13.58 13.34
CA ALA A 88 -4.87 13.08 11.96
C ALA A 88 -4.10 14.01 11.00
N ALA A 89 -3.70 15.20 11.46
CA ALA A 89 -2.96 16.20 10.68
C ALA A 89 -1.49 15.81 10.50
#